data_AF-A0A9W9A747-F1
#
_entry.id   AF-A0A9W9A747-F1
#
_cell.length_a   1.000
_cell.length_b   1.000
_cell.length_c   1.000
_cell.angle_alpha   90.00
_cell.angle_beta   90.00
_cell.angle_gamma   90.00
#
_symmetry.space_group_name_H-M   'P 1'
#
loop_
_entity.id
_entity.type
_entity.pdbx_description
1 polymer ?
#
loop_
_entity_poly.entity_id
_entity_poly.type
_entity_poly.pdbx_seq_one_letter_code
_entity_poly.pdbx_strand_id
1 'polypeptide(L)'
;LKKLSLERRLERNYDIERANEARQKKTMLFIEKKAPAKGSPSASLITITEDEWNDIRTTPAIFERVKQWIPSYILAWMTKANEVENLSKGKRTREVQEG
;
A
#
# COMPACT_ATOMS: atom_id res chain seq x y z
N LEU A 1 7.02 6.56 16.68
CA LEU A 1 6.18 5.70 15.81
C LEU A 1 6.81 4.34 15.45
N LYS A 2 8.14 4.13 15.60
CA LYS A 2 8.82 2.82 15.43
C LYS A 2 8.39 1.68 16.39
N LYS A 3 7.49 1.93 17.34
CA LYS A 3 6.99 0.94 18.31
C LYS A 3 5.67 0.27 17.89
N LEU A 4 5.05 0.71 16.79
CA LEU A 4 3.82 0.10 16.30
C LEU A 4 4.14 -1.12 15.44
N SER A 5 3.38 -2.20 15.62
CA SER A 5 3.46 -3.36 14.74
C SER A 5 3.14 -2.97 13.30
N LEU A 6 3.59 -3.78 12.34
CA LEU A 6 3.32 -3.58 10.91
C LEU A 6 1.81 -3.46 10.63
N GLU A 7 1.02 -4.35 11.24
CA GLU A 7 -0.45 -4.35 11.19
C GLU A 7 -1.03 -2.99 11.62
N ARG A 8 -0.62 -2.49 12.80
CA ARG A 8 -1.09 -1.19 13.31
C ARG A 8 -0.68 -0.01 12.46
N ARG A 9 0.49 -0.06 11.80
CA ARG A 9 0.91 0.99 10.86
C ARG A 9 0.06 0.99 9.60
N LEU A 10 -0.27 -0.19 9.06
CA LEU A 10 -1.13 -0.32 7.89
C LEU A 10 -2.56 0.13 8.20
N GLU A 11 -3.13 -0.32 9.32
CA GLU A 11 -4.43 0.14 9.81
C GLU A 11 -4.46 1.68 9.95
N ARG A 12 -3.39 2.26 10.54
CA ARG A 12 -3.32 3.71 10.71
C ARG A 12 -3.18 4.46 9.38
N ASN A 13 -2.45 3.91 8.41
CA ASN A 13 -2.36 4.48 7.07
C ASN A 13 -3.73 4.47 6.39
N TYR A 14 -4.46 3.37 6.47
CA TYR A 14 -5.82 3.26 5.95
C TYR A 14 -6.75 4.35 6.54
N ASP A 15 -6.70 4.56 7.86
CA ASP A 15 -7.47 5.62 8.52
C ASP A 15 -7.07 7.03 8.05
N ILE A 16 -5.76 7.27 7.88
CA ILE A 16 -5.23 8.55 7.41
C ILE A 16 -5.70 8.83 5.98
N GLU A 17 -5.63 7.85 5.08
CA GLU A 17 -6.10 8.00 3.71
C GLU A 17 -7.59 8.34 3.67
N ARG A 18 -8.42 7.59 4.42
CA ARG A 18 -9.87 7.83 4.49
C ARG A 18 -10.17 9.22 5.05
N ALA A 19 -9.44 9.67 6.07
CA ALA A 19 -9.60 11.00 6.64
C ALA A 19 -9.15 12.10 5.68
N ASN A 20 -8.05 11.87 4.95
CA ASN A 20 -7.53 12.80 3.95
C ASN A 20 -8.49 12.93 2.76
N GLU A 21 -9.04 11.82 2.26
CA GLU A 21 -10.03 11.82 1.18
C GLU A 21 -11.30 12.58 1.60
N ALA A 22 -11.80 12.34 2.82
CA ALA A 22 -12.94 13.07 3.35
C ALA A 22 -12.67 14.58 3.46
N ARG A 23 -11.46 14.99 3.86
CA ARG A 23 -11.05 16.40 3.88
C ARG A 23 -10.98 16.97 2.47
N GLN A 24 -10.37 16.25 1.54
CA GLN A 24 -10.26 16.66 0.13
C GLN A 24 -11.64 16.87 -0.48
N LYS A 25 -12.59 15.96 -0.26
CA LYS A 25 -13.97 16.10 -0.73
C LYS A 25 -14.66 17.34 -0.17
N LYS A 26 -14.47 17.63 1.13
CA LYS A 26 -14.99 18.86 1.74
C LYS A 26 -14.37 20.12 1.14
N THR A 27 -13.06 20.11 0.91
CA THR A 27 -12.36 21.21 0.24
C THR A 27 -12.87 21.42 -1.18
N MET A 28 -13.07 20.36 -1.96
CA MET A 28 -13.61 20.47 -3.33
C MET A 28 -15.03 21.06 -3.34
N LEU A 29 -15.93 20.55 -2.50
CA LEU A 29 -17.30 21.11 -2.34
C LEU A 29 -17.30 22.58 -1.91
N PHE A 30 -16.28 23.00 -1.16
CA PHE A 30 -16.13 24.38 -0.70
C PHE A 30 -15.55 25.29 -1.79
N ILE A 31 -14.57 24.81 -2.57
CA ILE A 31 -14.04 25.50 -3.76
C ILE A 31 -15.16 25.76 -4.77
N GLU A 32 -16.00 24.75 -5.03
CA GLU A 32 -17.19 24.90 -5.90
C GLU A 32 -18.14 26.00 -5.41
N LYS A 33 -18.19 26.24 -4.09
CA LYS A 33 -19.00 27.30 -3.45
C LYS A 33 -18.30 28.67 -3.39
N LYS A 34 -17.12 28.83 -4.01
CA LYS A 34 -16.35 30.10 -4.17
C LYS A 34 -16.06 30.88 -2.86
N ALA A 35 -16.00 30.22 -1.72
CA ALA A 35 -15.52 30.85 -0.49
C ALA A 35 -13.98 30.68 -0.38
N PRO A 36 -13.24 31.61 0.26
CA PRO A 36 -11.80 31.47 0.47
C PRO A 36 -11.53 30.39 1.52
N ALA A 37 -10.85 29.31 1.11
CA ALA A 37 -10.64 28.15 1.98
C ALA A 37 -9.35 28.31 2.79
N LYS A 38 -9.43 28.18 4.12
CA LYS A 38 -8.24 27.80 4.91
C LYS A 38 -7.93 26.35 4.54
N GLY A 39 -6.79 26.12 3.88
CA GLY A 39 -6.33 24.76 3.56
C GLY A 39 -6.32 23.90 4.83
N SER A 40 -7.00 22.75 4.78
CA SER A 40 -6.99 21.80 5.89
C SER A 40 -5.70 20.97 5.81
N PRO A 41 -4.88 20.91 6.88
CA PRO A 41 -3.68 20.08 6.87
C PRO A 41 -4.05 18.62 6.61
N SER A 42 -3.44 17.99 5.60
CA SER A 42 -3.49 16.53 5.43
C SER A 42 -2.47 15.88 6.36
N ALA A 43 -2.77 14.68 6.85
CA ALA A 43 -1.79 13.92 7.60
C ALA A 43 -0.93 13.08 6.64
N SER A 44 0.38 13.01 6.90
CA SER A 44 1.29 12.14 6.15
C SER A 44 1.13 10.68 6.57
N LEU A 45 1.32 9.77 5.62
CA LEU A 45 1.34 8.33 5.88
C LEU A 45 2.59 7.91 6.66
N ILE A 46 2.46 6.85 7.44
CA ILE A 46 3.58 6.18 8.08
C ILE A 46 4.31 5.35 7.02
N THR A 47 5.62 5.54 6.90
CA THR A 47 6.45 4.77 5.97
C THR A 47 6.41 3.28 6.29
N ILE A 48 6.09 2.49 5.27
CA ILE A 48 6.30 1.03 5.22
C ILE A 48 7.45 0.80 4.25
N THR A 49 8.48 0.10 4.70
CA THR A 49 9.70 -0.16 3.94
C THR A 49 9.46 -1.23 2.87
N GLU A 50 10.35 -1.29 1.87
CA GLU A 50 10.29 -2.30 0.82
C GLU A 50 10.44 -3.73 1.37
N ASP A 51 11.30 -3.94 2.36
CA ASP A 51 11.46 -5.22 3.04
C ASP A 51 10.16 -5.67 3.74
N GLU A 52 9.48 -4.75 4.42
CA GLU A 52 8.19 -5.03 5.05
C GLU A 52 7.11 -5.37 4.01
N TRP A 53 7.14 -4.73 2.84
CA TRP A 53 6.25 -5.09 1.73
C TRP A 53 6.58 -6.46 1.13
N ASN A 54 7.87 -6.81 1.06
CA ASN A 54 8.31 -8.14 0.65
C ASN A 54 7.90 -9.21 1.65
N ASP A 55 7.99 -8.96 2.95
CA ASP A 55 7.53 -9.88 4.00
C ASP A 55 6.01 -10.14 3.89
N ILE A 56 5.23 -9.08 3.69
CA ILE A 56 3.78 -9.19 3.45
C ILE A 56 3.51 -10.02 2.19
N ARG A 57 4.22 -9.75 1.10
CA ARG A 57 4.03 -10.43 -0.20
C ARG A 57 4.39 -11.92 -0.13
N THR A 58 5.45 -12.27 0.59
CA THR A 58 6.01 -13.63 0.62
C THR A 58 5.45 -14.49 1.74
N THR A 59 4.81 -13.89 2.76
CA THR A 59 4.25 -14.62 3.90
C THR A 59 2.71 -14.60 3.89
N PRO A 60 2.05 -15.70 3.46
CA PRO A 60 0.59 -15.74 3.34
C PRO A 60 -0.15 -15.40 4.65
N ALA A 61 0.37 -15.88 5.78
CA ALA A 61 -0.24 -15.62 7.09
C ALA A 61 -0.19 -14.14 7.50
N ILE A 62 0.81 -13.38 7.05
CA ILE A 62 0.88 -11.93 7.28
C ILE A 62 -0.08 -11.24 6.32
N PHE A 63 -0.02 -11.57 5.02
CA PHE A 63 -0.93 -11.02 4.01
C PHE A 63 -2.39 -11.13 4.41
N GLU A 64 -2.85 -12.31 4.82
CA GLU A 64 -4.24 -12.54 5.21
C GLU A 64 -4.70 -11.66 6.38
N ARG A 65 -3.81 -11.33 7.31
CA ARG A 65 -4.09 -10.45 8.45
C ARG A 65 -4.21 -8.98 8.05
N VAL A 66 -3.44 -8.54 7.06
CA VAL A 66 -3.33 -7.12 6.73
C VAL A 66 -4.02 -6.71 5.43
N LYS A 67 -4.42 -7.66 4.57
CA LYS A 67 -4.92 -7.40 3.21
C LYS A 67 -6.05 -6.37 3.11
N GLN A 68 -6.90 -6.29 4.15
CA GLN A 68 -8.01 -5.32 4.20
C GLN A 68 -7.55 -3.86 4.31
N TRP A 69 -6.35 -3.62 4.82
CA TRP A 69 -5.75 -2.28 4.98
C TRP A 69 -4.74 -1.95 3.89
N ILE A 70 -4.49 -2.87 2.95
CA ILE A 70 -3.56 -2.65 1.84
C ILE A 70 -4.30 -1.90 0.72
N PRO A 71 -3.79 -0.75 0.26
CA PRO A 71 -4.35 -0.06 -0.89
C PRO A 71 -4.28 -0.90 -2.18
N SER A 72 -5.28 -0.76 -3.04
CA SER A 72 -5.38 -1.53 -4.29
C SER A 72 -4.16 -1.37 -5.22
N TYR A 73 -3.53 -0.20 -5.24
CA TYR A 73 -2.33 0.04 -6.05
C TYR A 73 -1.12 -0.77 -5.55
N ILE A 74 -1.02 -1.02 -4.23
CA ILE A 74 0.01 -1.88 -3.66
C ILE A 74 -0.29 -3.34 -4.00
N LEU A 75 -1.55 -3.77 -3.94
CA LEU A 75 -1.94 -5.13 -4.36
C LEU A 75 -1.57 -5.39 -5.83
N ALA A 76 -1.82 -4.42 -6.71
CA ALA A 76 -1.43 -4.51 -8.12
C ALA A 76 0.10 -4.63 -8.29
N TRP A 77 0.87 -3.85 -7.52
CA TRP A 77 2.33 -3.97 -7.51
C TRP A 77 2.80 -5.35 -7.04
N MET A 78 2.20 -5.89 -5.97
CA MET A 78 2.53 -7.23 -5.45
C MET A 78 2.29 -8.33 -6.49
N THR A 79 1.15 -8.28 -7.18
CA THR A 79 0.83 -9.23 -8.26
C THR A 79 1.87 -9.19 -9.36
N LYS A 80 2.23 -7.99 -9.83
CA LYS A 80 3.24 -7.82 -10.88
C LYS A 80 4.63 -8.29 -10.43
N ALA A 81 5.01 -8.03 -9.18
CA ALA A 81 6.27 -8.50 -8.61
C ALA A 81 6.33 -10.04 -8.57
N ASN A 82 5.23 -10.69 -8.17
CA ASN A 82 5.12 -12.15 -8.17
C ASN A 82 5.19 -12.75 -9.58
N GLU A 83 4.56 -12.12 -10.58
CA GLU A 83 4.64 -12.55 -11.99
C GLU A 83 6.09 -12.51 -12.51
N VAL A 84 6.81 -11.41 -12.28
CA VAL A 84 8.21 -11.27 -12.69
C VAL A 84 9.10 -12.32 -12.03
N GLU A 85 8.87 -12.59 -10.74
CA GLU A 85 9.63 -13.61 -10.00
C GLU A 85 9.35 -15.03 -10.54
N ASN A 86 8.10 -15.35 -10.86
CA ASN A 86 7.73 -16.63 -11.45
C ASN A 86 8.31 -16.81 -12.86
N LEU A 87 8.32 -15.75 -13.67
CA LEU A 87 8.93 -15.76 -15.01
C LEU A 87 10.45 -15.99 -14.96
N SER A 88 11.14 -15.39 -13.98
CA SER A 88 12.58 -15.58 -13.82
C SER A 88 12.95 -16.98 -13.32
N LYS A 89 12.15 -17.56 -12.40
CA LYS A 89 12.30 -18.96 -11.96
C LYS A 89 12.03 -19.95 -13.09
N GLY A 90 10.98 -19.72 -13.88
CA GLY A 90 10.63 -20.58 -15.03
C GLY A 90 11.66 -20.57 -16.16
N LYS A 91 12.41 -19.49 -16.33
CA LYS A 91 13.54 -19.43 -17.29
C LYS A 91 14.73 -20.24 -16.81
N ARG A 92 15.10 -20.14 -15.53
CA ARG A 92 16.20 -20.92 -14.93
C ARG A 92 15.95 -22.44 -14.97
N THR A 93 14.71 -22.89 -14.78
CA THR A 93 14.41 -24.34 -14.84
C THR A 93 14.49 -24.92 -16.24
N ARG A 94 14.29 -24.13 -17.30
CA ARG A 94 14.45 -24.59 -18.69
C ARG A 94 15.93 -24.70 -19.09
N GLU A 95 16.76 -23.74 -18.69
CA GLU A 95 18.20 -23.78 -18.98
C GLU A 95 18.92 -24.96 -18.29
N VAL A 96 18.42 -25.42 -17.13
CA VAL A 96 18.99 -26.56 -16.39
C VAL A 96 18.54 -27.93 -16.97
N GLN A 97 17.47 -27.99 -17.76
CA GLN A 97 16.99 -29.24 -18.37
C GLN A 97 17.54 -29.48 -19.78
N GLU A 98 18.14 -28.48 -20.41
CA GLU A 98 18.70 -28.55 -21.78
C GLU A 98 20.24 -28.55 -21.83
N GLY A 99 20.93 -28.60 -20.69
CA GLY A 99 22.39 -28.72 -20.58
C GLY A 99 22.82 -30.00 -19.89
#